data_AF-A0A382LDT1-F1
#
_entry.id   AF-A0A382LDT1-F1
#
_cell.length_a   1.000
_cell.length_b   1.000
_cell.length_c   1.000
_cell.angle_alpha   90.00
_cell.angle_beta   90.00
_cell.angle_gamma   90.00
#
_symmetry.space_group_name_H-M   'P 1'
#
loop_
_entity.id
_entity.type
_entity.pdbx_description
1 polymer ?
#
loop_
_entity_poly.entity_id
_entity_poly.type
_entity_poly.pdbx_seq_one_letter_code
_entity_poly.pdbx_strand_id
1 'polypeptide(L)' 'TYCVNACPDCAPLIFPNTEDGYELVPKTGQLTLFPSWVNHYVPEHTCDHSRIMISGNLDVKWYEEYKFKPDWAV' A
#
# COMPACT_ATOMS: atom_id res chain seq x y z
N THR A 1 -1.67 0.87 0.76
CA THR A 1 -2.99 0.72 1.42
C THR A 1 -2.89 1.21 2.85
N TYR A 2 -3.89 1.95 3.35
CA TYR A 2 -3.97 2.47 4.72
C TYR A 2 -5.11 1.79 5.47
N CYS A 3 -4.83 1.29 6.68
CA CYS A 3 -5.79 0.58 7.51
C CYS A 3 -6.57 1.55 8.40
N VAL A 4 -7.84 1.80 8.07
CA VAL A 4 -8.73 2.67 8.87
C VAL A 4 -9.27 1.91 10.09
N ASN A 5 -9.64 0.63 9.92
CA ASN A 5 -10.15 -0.20 11.00
C ASN A 5 -9.90 -1.70 10.72
N ALA A 6 -9.23 -2.38 11.65
CA ALA A 6 -9.04 -3.83 11.65
C ALA A 6 -8.70 -4.36 13.06
N CYS A 7 -8.76 -5.68 13.22
CA CYS A 7 -8.29 -6.42 14.39
C CYS A 7 -7.20 -7.44 13.99
N PRO A 8 -6.49 -8.06 14.94
CA PRO A 8 -5.46 -9.06 14.64
C PRO A 8 -5.97 -10.30 13.88
N ASP A 9 -7.27 -10.61 13.96
CA ASP A 9 -7.89 -11.76 13.30
C ASP A 9 -8.40 -11.44 11.89
N CYS A 10 -8.31 -10.17 11.46
CA CYS A 10 -8.73 -9.76 10.12
C CYS A 10 -7.88 -10.41 9.02
N ALA A 11 -8.53 -10.78 7.92
CA ALA A 11 -7.89 -11.28 6.70
C ALA A 11 -6.63 -10.47 6.30
N PRO A 12 -5.47 -11.13 6.13
CA PRO A 12 -4.21 -10.47 5.83
C PRO A 12 -4.13 -10.02 4.37
N LEU A 13 -3.18 -9.13 4.08
CA LEU A 13 -2.70 -8.91 2.71
C LEU A 13 -1.60 -9.94 2.42
N ILE A 14 -1.80 -10.79 1.43
CA ILE A 14 -0.91 -11.93 1.12
C ILE A 14 -0.09 -11.62 -0.13
N PHE A 15 1.22 -11.84 -0.05
CA PHE A 15 2.16 -11.77 -1.17
C PHE A 15 2.66 -13.18 -1.51
N PRO A 16 1.98 -13.91 -2.42
CA PRO A 16 2.20 -15.34 -2.62
C PRO A 16 3.54 -15.71 -3.26
N ASN A 17 4.23 -14.76 -3.88
CA ASN A 17 5.45 -15.01 -4.66
C ASN A 17 6.75 -14.73 -3.88
N THR A 18 6.67 -14.50 -2.58
CA THR A 18 7.86 -14.41 -1.70
C THR A 18 8.30 -15.82 -1.29
N GLU A 19 9.58 -16.04 -0.95
CA GLU A 19 10.15 -17.37 -0.65
C GLU A 19 9.30 -18.23 0.32
N ASP A 20 8.71 -17.61 1.34
CA ASP A 20 7.90 -18.32 2.35
C ASP A 20 6.41 -17.93 2.34
N GLY A 21 5.96 -17.14 1.36
CA GLY A 21 4.65 -16.47 1.41
C GLY A 21 4.58 -15.42 2.54
N TYR A 22 4.51 -14.14 2.19
CA TYR A 22 4.50 -13.07 3.19
C TYR A 22 3.07 -12.61 3.45
N GLU A 23 2.66 -12.66 4.70
CA GLU A 23 1.35 -12.19 5.16
C GLU A 23 1.51 -10.93 6.00
N LEU A 24 0.77 -9.88 5.61
CA LEU A 24 0.70 -8.65 6.36
C LEU A 24 -0.66 -8.56 7.06
N VAL A 25 -0.65 -8.85 8.36
CA VAL A 25 -1.82 -8.68 9.24
C VAL A 25 -2.11 -7.18 9.41
N PRO A 26 -3.34 -6.71 9.13
CA PRO A 26 -3.66 -5.29 9.18
C PRO A 26 -3.71 -4.78 10.62
N LYS A 27 -3.12 -3.59 10.85
CA LYS A 27 -3.21 -2.87 12.12
C LYS A 27 -3.80 -1.48 11.88
N THR A 28 -4.80 -1.08 12.67
CA THR A 28 -5.38 0.27 12.60
C THR A 28 -4.31 1.36 12.64
N GLY A 29 -4.35 2.27 11.66
CA GLY A 29 -3.37 3.33 11.45
C GLY A 29 -2.14 2.95 10.62
N GLN A 30 -1.99 1.69 10.22
CA GLN A 30 -0.84 1.23 9.43
C GLN A 30 -0.98 1.65 7.95
N LEU A 31 0.06 2.29 7.42
CA LEU A 31 0.25 2.49 5.98
C LEU A 31 1.22 1.43 5.45
N THR A 32 0.77 0.63 4.48
CA THR A 32 1.60 -0.34 3.76
C THR A 32 1.87 0.17 2.35
N LEU A 33 3.15 0.28 2.00
CA LEU A 33 3.65 0.60 0.66
C LEU A 33 4.42 -0.60 0.11
N PHE A 34 4.15 -0.95 -1.15
CA PHE A 34 4.83 -2.05 -1.85
C PHE A 34 4.89 -1.75 -3.35
N PRO A 35 5.82 -2.37 -4.11
CA PRO A 35 5.92 -2.14 -5.55
C PRO A 35 4.67 -2.64 -6.30
N SER A 36 4.19 -1.85 -7.27
CA SER A 36 2.91 -2.10 -7.96
C SER A 36 2.85 -3.42 -8.75
N TRP A 37 4.01 -3.94 -9.17
CA TRP A 37 4.12 -5.18 -9.93
C TRP A 37 4.08 -6.44 -9.05
N VAL A 38 4.09 -6.30 -7.73
CA VAL A 38 4.03 -7.45 -6.82
C VAL A 38 2.62 -8.00 -6.77
N ASN A 39 2.47 -9.27 -7.14
CA ASN A 39 1.21 -9.99 -7.01
C ASN A 39 0.79 -10.04 -5.53
N HIS A 40 -0.46 -9.71 -5.26
CA HIS A 40 -1.02 -9.71 -3.92
C HIS A 40 -2.52 -9.98 -3.97
N TYR A 41 -3.05 -10.58 -2.91
CA TYR A 41 -4.48 -10.78 -2.74
C TYR A 41 -4.88 -10.65 -1.27
N VAL A 42 -6.18 -10.51 -1.04
CA VAL A 42 -6.79 -10.57 0.29
C VAL A 42 -7.79 -11.72 0.25
N PRO A 43 -7.72 -12.70 1.18
CA PRO A 43 -8.70 -13.78 1.24
C PRO A 43 -10.05 -13.26 1.73
N GLU A 44 -11.07 -14.14 1.71
CA GLU A 44 -12.39 -13.82 2.26
C GLU A 44 -12.28 -13.40 3.74
N HIS A 45 -13.02 -12.36 4.11
CA HIS A 45 -13.02 -11.84 5.47
C HIS A 45 -14.07 -12.55 6.31
N THR A 46 -13.65 -13.15 7.44
CA THR A 46 -14.49 -14.00 8.28
C THR A 46 -14.87 -13.39 9.63
N CYS A 47 -14.37 -12.20 9.97
CA CYS A 47 -14.78 -11.51 11.19
C CYS A 47 -16.23 -11.03 11.09
N ASP A 48 -16.90 -10.86 12.24
CA ASP A 48 -18.27 -10.36 12.35
C ASP A 48 -18.39 -8.83 12.27
N HIS A 49 -17.27 -8.16 12.01
CA HIS A 49 -17.17 -6.71 11.86
C HIS A 49 -16.56 -6.34 10.50
N SER A 50 -16.63 -5.06 10.13
CA SER A 50 -16.01 -4.57 8.91
C SER A 50 -14.49 -4.40 9.06
N ARG A 51 -13.75 -4.81 8.03
CA ARG A 51 -12.35 -4.41 7.77
C ARG A 51 -12.35 -3.25 6.76
N ILE A 52 -11.91 -2.07 7.19
CA ILE A 52 -11.99 -0.84 6.38
C ILE A 52 -10.59 -0.40 5.96
N MET A 53 -10.33 -0.37 4.66
CA MET A 53 -9.04 -0.04 4.06
C MET A 53 -9.18 1.03 2.98
N ILE A 54 -8.17 1.88 2.84
CA ILE A 54 -8.04 2.83 1.72
C ILE A 54 -6.86 2.39 0.86
N SER A 55 -7.10 2.09 -0.41
CA SER A 55 -6.05 1.67 -1.35
C SER A 55 -5.89 2.68 -2.48
N GLY A 56 -4.68 2.78 -3.01
CA GLY A 56 -4.34 3.68 -4.09
C GLY A 56 -2.94 3.39 -4.60
N ASN A 57 -2.66 3.86 -5.81
CA ASN A 57 -1.36 3.75 -6.46
C ASN A 57 -0.62 5.08 -6.36
N LEU A 58 0.70 5.00 -6.17
CA LEU A 58 1.59 6.15 -6.25
C LEU A 58 2.40 6.03 -7.53
N ASP A 59 2.41 7.10 -8.32
CA ASP A 59 3.37 7.25 -9.41
C ASP A 59 4.47 8.20 -8.95
N VAL A 60 5.72 7.88 -9.30
CA VAL A 60 6.88 8.69 -8.92
C VAL A 60 7.36 9.41 -10.16
N LYS A 61 7.11 10.72 -10.21
CA LYS A 61 7.78 11.59 -11.18
C LYS A 61 9.20 11.86 -10.70
N TRP A 62 10.15 11.08 -11.21
CA TRP A 62 11.57 11.41 -11.08
C TRP A 62 11.84 12.65 -11.94
N TYR A 63 12.36 13.71 -11.33
CA TYR A 63 12.51 15.04 -11.92
C TYR A 63 13.00 15.07 -13.38
N GLU A 64 12.16 15.57 -14.29
CA GLU A 64 12.59 16.37 -15.44
C GLU A 64 12.49 17.90 -15.16
N GLU A 65 12.30 18.32 -13.89
CA GLU A 65 11.91 19.71 -13.59
C GLU A 65 12.84 20.50 -12.66
N TYR A 66 14.12 20.13 -12.55
CA TYR A 66 15.17 21.09 -12.12
C TYR A 66 15.62 22.02 -13.27
N LYS A 67 14.70 22.36 -14.19
CA LYS A 67 14.80 23.55 -15.03
C LYS A 67 13.93 24.68 -14.46
N PHE A 68 13.99 24.90 -13.14
CA PHE A 68 13.73 26.23 -12.62
C PHE A 68 14.86 27.14 -13.12
N LYS A 69 14.68 27.71 -14.32
CA LYS A 69 15.43 28.86 -14.78
C LYS A 69 14.67 30.09 -14.29
N PRO A 70 15.10 30.74 -13.21
CA PRO A 70 14.46 31.98 -12.82
C PRO A 70 14.66 33.02 -13.93
N ASP A 71 13.67 33.91 -14.11
CA ASP A 71 13.59 34.87 -15.22
C ASP A 71 14.78 35.83 -15.33
N TRP A 72 15.63 35.91 -14.29
CA TRP A 72 16.85 36.73 -14.29
C TRP A 72 18.06 36.04 -14.95
N ALA A 73 17.95 34.78 -15.36
CA ALA A 73 19.03 34.00 -15.97
C ALA A 73 19.05 34.06 -17.51
N VAL A 74 18.53 35.14 -18.11
CA VAL A 74 18.64 35.47 -19.55
C VAL A 74 19.49 36.70 -19.75
#